data_AF-A0A0Q8GM87-F1
#
_entry.id   AF-A0A0Q8GM87-F1
#
_cell.length_a   1.000
_cell.length_b   1.000
_cell.length_c   1.000
_cell.angle_alpha   90.00
_cell.angle_beta   90.00
_cell.angle_gamma   90.00
#
_symmetry.space_group_name_H-M   'P 1'
#
loop_
_entity.id
_entity.type
_entity.pdbx_description
1 polymer ?
#
loop_
_entity_poly.entity_id
_entity_poly.type
_entity_poly.pdbx_seq_one_letter_code
_entity_poly.pdbx_strand_id
1 'polypeptide(L)'
;MHRLLSTLALVASLVCTPAANAAEVKTAFGSFNAPDGVTVVNREEKPDKAGNPTGMAVYSRTDDPKAIFIVVWSYAEPDPAKPYDPLDGAVKFGNPADKSLTRDAAKPVLVGGAEGGRYERKLANGQRSISYVAVKDGHRLIVLLKAPPGSPYKDLMDQFAKGVEGFAWALPAETAASGPAP
;
A
#
# COMPACT_ATOMS: atom_id res chain seq x y z
N MET A 1 -7.80 58.14 -38.24
CA MET A 1 -7.84 57.53 -36.90
C MET A 1 -7.66 56.03 -37.05
N HIS A 2 -6.48 55.49 -36.78
CA HIS A 2 -6.20 54.04 -36.86
C HIS A 2 -5.84 53.54 -35.46
N ARG A 3 -6.65 52.61 -34.95
CA ARG A 3 -6.46 51.98 -33.63
C ARG A 3 -5.52 50.79 -33.79
N LEU A 4 -4.36 50.82 -33.14
CA LEU A 4 -3.55 49.63 -32.89
C LEU A 4 -4.16 48.83 -31.74
N LEU A 5 -4.48 47.56 -32.00
CA LEU A 5 -4.79 46.56 -30.98
C LEU A 5 -3.52 45.74 -30.75
N SER A 6 -2.82 45.99 -29.65
CA SER A 6 -1.70 45.18 -29.19
C SER A 6 -2.23 44.02 -28.33
N THR A 7 -2.29 42.82 -28.89
CA THR A 7 -2.53 41.58 -28.13
C THR A 7 -1.20 41.05 -27.58
N LEU A 8 -0.97 41.20 -26.27
CA LEU A 8 0.09 40.48 -25.56
C LEU A 8 -0.32 39.01 -25.41
N ALA A 9 0.38 38.11 -26.10
CA ALA A 9 0.28 36.68 -25.87
C ALA A 9 1.21 36.29 -24.70
N LEU A 10 0.63 35.89 -23.57
CA LEU A 10 1.34 35.33 -22.43
C LEU A 10 1.62 33.85 -22.72
N VAL A 11 2.84 33.52 -23.12
CA VAL A 11 3.28 32.13 -23.28
C VAL A 11 3.59 31.57 -21.89
N ALA A 12 2.66 30.80 -21.33
CA ALA A 12 2.91 30.00 -20.14
C ALA A 12 3.66 28.73 -20.55
N SER A 13 4.97 28.73 -20.36
CA SER A 13 5.79 27.53 -20.52
C SER A 13 5.43 26.55 -19.40
N LEU A 14 4.61 25.52 -19.72
CA LEU A 14 4.49 24.34 -18.87
C LEU A 14 5.86 23.65 -18.86
N VAL A 15 6.65 23.92 -17.82
CA VAL A 15 7.82 23.11 -17.51
C VAL A 15 7.28 21.76 -17.04
N CYS A 16 7.16 20.82 -17.98
CA CYS A 16 6.92 19.43 -17.67
C CYS A 16 8.20 18.92 -17.01
N THR A 17 8.27 19.00 -15.68
CA THR A 17 9.30 18.30 -14.91
C THR A 17 9.19 16.81 -15.24
N PRO A 18 10.27 16.13 -15.64
CA PRO A 18 10.23 14.71 -15.85
C PRO A 18 9.82 14.05 -14.52
N ALA A 19 8.72 13.31 -14.55
CA ALA A 19 8.35 12.45 -13.43
C ALA A 19 9.52 11.49 -13.21
N ALA A 20 10.26 11.69 -12.12
CA ALA A 20 11.17 10.68 -11.63
C ALA A 20 10.36 9.39 -11.47
N ASN A 21 10.85 8.30 -12.05
CA ASN A 21 10.13 7.03 -12.04
C ASN A 21 10.17 6.49 -10.60
N ALA A 22 9.13 6.80 -9.85
CA ALA A 22 8.84 6.23 -8.54
C ALA A 22 9.08 4.71 -8.58
N ALA A 23 9.81 4.17 -7.60
CA ALA A 23 10.18 2.75 -7.59
C ALA A 23 8.90 1.89 -7.53
N GLU A 24 8.68 1.05 -8.52
CA GLU A 24 7.50 0.19 -8.56
C GLU A 24 7.65 -0.98 -7.58
N VAL A 25 6.73 -1.08 -6.63
CA VAL A 25 6.57 -2.25 -5.76
C VAL A 25 5.73 -3.28 -6.49
N LYS A 26 6.39 -4.31 -7.03
CA LYS A 26 5.73 -5.47 -7.62
C LYS A 26 5.53 -6.58 -6.60
N THR A 27 4.33 -7.13 -6.54
CA THR A 27 4.00 -8.37 -5.81
C THR A 27 3.53 -9.42 -6.82
N ALA A 28 3.32 -10.66 -6.37
CA ALA A 28 2.70 -11.69 -7.20
C ALA A 28 1.24 -11.36 -7.59
N PHE A 29 0.61 -10.38 -6.95
CA PHE A 29 -0.81 -10.07 -7.04
C PHE A 29 -1.12 -8.70 -7.61
N GLY A 30 -0.10 -7.91 -7.95
CA GLY A 30 -0.29 -6.53 -8.39
C GLY A 30 0.92 -5.65 -8.12
N SER A 31 0.72 -4.35 -8.25
CA SER A 31 1.78 -3.38 -8.00
C SER A 31 1.28 -2.01 -7.53
N PHE A 32 2.19 -1.21 -6.99
CA PHE A 32 1.98 0.20 -6.71
C PHE A 32 3.31 0.96 -6.73
N ASN A 33 3.25 2.29 -6.80
CA ASN A 33 4.44 3.12 -6.80
C ASN A 33 4.87 3.46 -5.37
N ALA A 34 6.10 3.10 -4.99
CA ALA A 34 6.74 3.62 -3.79
C ALA A 34 7.32 5.02 -4.06
N PRO A 35 7.35 5.89 -3.04
CA PRO A 35 7.93 7.23 -3.18
C PRO A 35 9.43 7.16 -3.47
N ASP A 36 9.95 8.22 -4.08
CA ASP A 36 11.40 8.38 -4.25
C ASP A 36 12.12 8.39 -2.90
N GLY A 37 13.39 7.95 -2.92
CA GLY A 37 14.24 7.96 -1.73
C GLY A 37 14.05 6.77 -0.79
N VAL A 38 13.29 5.74 -1.19
CA VAL A 38 13.29 4.43 -0.53
C VAL A 38 14.08 3.39 -1.32
N THR A 39 14.64 2.41 -0.61
CA THR A 39 15.35 1.27 -1.18
C THR A 39 14.86 -0.03 -0.57
N VAL A 40 14.97 -1.13 -1.32
CA VAL A 40 14.65 -2.48 -0.83
C VAL A 40 15.80 -2.95 0.08
N VAL A 41 15.46 -3.29 1.32
CA VAL A 41 16.40 -3.84 2.31
C VAL A 41 16.32 -5.36 2.35
N ASN A 42 15.12 -5.92 2.24
CA ASN A 42 14.92 -7.35 2.16
C ASN A 42 13.74 -7.64 1.23
N ARG A 43 13.83 -8.74 0.48
CA ARG A 43 12.72 -9.27 -0.30
C ARG A 43 12.75 -10.79 -0.26
N GLU A 44 11.66 -11.38 0.19
CA GLU A 44 11.46 -12.82 0.23
C GLU A 44 10.17 -13.15 -0.51
N GLU A 45 10.24 -14.16 -1.37
CA GLU A 45 9.07 -14.67 -2.09
C GLU A 45 9.18 -16.19 -2.15
N LYS A 46 8.18 -16.86 -1.59
CA LYS A 46 8.12 -18.32 -1.51
C LYS A 46 6.66 -18.78 -1.55
N PRO A 47 6.36 -19.91 -2.20
CA PRO A 47 5.02 -20.47 -2.13
C PRO A 47 4.66 -20.90 -0.70
N ASP A 48 3.38 -20.81 -0.35
CA ASP A 48 2.84 -21.41 0.86
C ASP A 48 2.77 -22.94 0.75
N LYS A 49 2.23 -23.60 1.79
CA LYS A 49 2.10 -25.08 1.80
C LYS A 49 1.19 -25.61 0.69
N ALA A 50 0.30 -24.79 0.15
CA ALA A 50 -0.62 -25.13 -0.93
C ALA A 50 -0.08 -24.70 -2.31
N GLY A 51 1.12 -24.13 -2.39
CA GLY A 51 1.74 -23.70 -3.64
C GLY A 51 1.42 -22.26 -4.05
N ASN A 52 0.64 -21.52 -3.27
CA ASN A 52 0.25 -20.15 -3.62
C ASN A 52 1.39 -19.17 -3.34
N PRO A 53 1.66 -18.20 -4.24
CA PRO A 53 2.77 -17.28 -4.05
C PRO A 53 2.53 -16.39 -2.83
N THR A 54 3.53 -16.31 -1.96
CA THR A 54 3.53 -15.46 -0.77
C THR A 54 4.85 -14.73 -0.71
N GLY A 55 4.86 -13.49 -0.23
CA GLY A 55 6.09 -12.76 -0.09
C GLY A 55 6.01 -11.56 0.83
N MET A 56 7.19 -11.00 1.06
CA MET A 56 7.41 -9.83 1.88
C MET A 56 8.52 -9.00 1.24
N ALA A 57 8.33 -7.68 1.22
CA ALA A 57 9.37 -6.72 0.90
C ALA A 57 9.47 -5.69 2.03
N VAL A 58 10.70 -5.44 2.47
CA VAL A 58 11.04 -4.44 3.48
C VAL A 58 11.81 -3.33 2.78
N TYR A 59 11.32 -2.10 2.91
CA TYR A 59 11.95 -0.91 2.39
C TYR A 59 12.41 -0.01 3.52
N SER A 60 13.48 0.73 3.28
CA SER A 60 13.90 1.84 4.15
C SER A 60 14.19 3.08 3.34
N ARG A 61 14.33 4.22 4.01
CA ARG A 61 14.92 5.41 3.37
C ARG A 61 16.37 5.10 2.96
N THR A 62 16.81 5.67 1.85
CA THR A 62 18.14 5.47 1.26
C THR A 62 19.29 6.00 2.12
N ASP A 63 19.05 7.06 2.89
CA ASP A 63 20.03 7.78 3.70
C ASP A 63 19.81 7.65 5.23
N ASP A 64 18.68 7.08 5.68
CA ASP A 64 18.43 6.78 7.10
C ASP A 64 17.52 5.54 7.26
N PRO A 65 18.06 4.41 7.79
CA PRO A 65 17.31 3.16 7.89
C PRO A 65 16.23 3.15 8.99
N LYS A 66 16.00 4.27 9.69
CA LYS A 66 14.95 4.37 10.73
C LYS A 66 13.53 4.26 10.19
N ALA A 67 13.30 4.54 8.91
CA ALA A 67 12.02 4.28 8.27
C ALA A 67 11.97 2.83 7.82
N ILE A 68 10.92 2.11 8.21
CA ILE A 68 10.68 0.74 7.77
C ILE A 68 9.28 0.67 7.18
N PHE A 69 9.20 0.33 5.91
CA PHE A 69 7.96 0.05 5.19
C PHE A 69 7.95 -1.43 4.83
N ILE A 70 6.98 -2.17 5.37
CA ILE A 70 6.85 -3.61 5.15
C ILE A 70 5.61 -3.83 4.31
N VAL A 71 5.77 -4.54 3.20
CA VAL A 71 4.70 -4.98 2.32
C VAL A 71 4.69 -6.50 2.39
N VAL A 72 3.58 -7.08 2.81
CA VAL A 72 3.35 -8.53 2.82
C VAL A 72 2.19 -8.85 1.89
N TRP A 73 2.37 -9.85 1.04
CA TRP A 73 1.32 -10.39 0.20
C TRP A 73 1.24 -11.89 0.38
N SER A 74 0.05 -12.43 0.60
CA SER A 74 -0.15 -13.87 0.70
C SER A 74 -1.53 -14.26 0.18
N TYR A 75 -1.65 -15.50 -0.28
CA TYR A 75 -2.97 -16.11 -0.41
C TYR A 75 -3.40 -16.68 0.94
N ALA A 76 -4.67 -16.55 1.24
CA ALA A 76 -5.27 -17.24 2.36
C ALA A 76 -6.72 -17.54 1.99
N GLU A 77 -6.96 -18.83 1.78
CA GLU A 77 -8.24 -19.38 1.39
C GLU A 77 -9.37 -18.74 2.21
N PRO A 78 -10.38 -18.14 1.56
CA PRO A 78 -11.51 -17.57 2.28
C PRO A 78 -12.22 -18.68 3.06
N ASP A 79 -12.24 -18.56 4.39
CA ASP A 79 -13.13 -19.35 5.23
C ASP A 79 -14.48 -18.62 5.30
N PRO A 80 -15.55 -19.14 4.66
CA PRO A 80 -16.85 -18.47 4.66
C PRO A 80 -17.47 -18.39 6.06
N ALA A 81 -17.11 -19.30 6.96
CA ALA A 81 -17.58 -19.30 8.34
C ALA A 81 -16.81 -18.29 9.21
N LYS A 82 -15.59 -17.91 8.80
CA LYS A 82 -14.72 -16.96 9.50
C LYS A 82 -14.01 -16.06 8.49
N PRO A 83 -14.75 -15.16 7.81
CA PRO A 83 -14.15 -14.26 6.85
C PRO A 83 -13.09 -13.41 7.55
N TYR A 84 -11.98 -13.19 6.84
CA TYR A 84 -10.93 -12.34 7.36
C TYR A 84 -11.45 -10.90 7.47
N ASP A 85 -11.32 -10.29 8.65
CA ASP A 85 -11.75 -8.92 8.91
C ASP A 85 -10.59 -7.94 8.65
N PRO A 86 -10.61 -7.15 7.56
CA PRO A 86 -9.51 -6.25 7.23
C PRO A 86 -9.34 -5.12 8.26
N LEU A 87 -10.41 -4.71 8.96
CA LEU A 87 -10.35 -3.67 9.98
C LEU A 87 -9.60 -4.18 11.21
N ASP A 88 -9.98 -5.36 11.70
CA ASP A 88 -9.29 -6.04 12.80
C ASP A 88 -7.81 -6.31 12.44
N GLY A 89 -7.55 -6.79 11.22
CA GLY A 89 -6.21 -6.99 10.71
C GLY A 89 -5.37 -5.70 10.74
N ALA A 90 -5.92 -4.59 10.23
CA ALA A 90 -5.22 -3.30 10.21
C ALA A 90 -4.80 -2.85 11.61
N VAL A 91 -5.67 -3.00 12.60
CA VAL A 91 -5.36 -2.67 14.00
C VAL A 91 -4.23 -3.55 14.55
N LYS A 92 -4.37 -4.87 14.38
CA LYS A 92 -3.41 -5.86 14.90
C LYS A 92 -2.00 -5.68 14.31
N PHE A 93 -1.89 -5.38 13.01
CA PHE A 93 -0.59 -5.10 12.40
C PHE A 93 -0.07 -3.70 12.74
N GLY A 94 -0.96 -2.72 12.85
CA GLY A 94 -0.62 -1.32 13.10
C GLY A 94 -0.09 -1.04 14.50
N ASN A 95 -0.61 -1.74 15.51
CA ASN A 95 -0.16 -1.65 16.89
C ASN A 95 -0.26 -3.00 17.62
N PRO A 96 0.65 -3.95 17.34
CA PRO A 96 0.59 -5.30 17.91
C PRO A 96 0.81 -5.35 19.43
N ALA A 97 1.30 -4.27 20.05
CA ALA A 97 1.56 -4.20 21.47
C ALA A 97 0.29 -3.90 22.29
N ASP A 98 -0.69 -3.20 21.69
CA ASP A 98 -1.92 -2.79 22.38
C ASP A 98 -3.06 -3.76 22.04
N LYS A 99 -3.18 -4.81 22.88
CA LYS A 99 -4.21 -5.86 22.74
C LYS A 99 -5.62 -5.38 23.05
N SER A 100 -5.79 -4.16 23.57
CA SER A 100 -7.12 -3.60 23.88
C SER A 100 -7.82 -3.04 22.65
N LEU A 101 -7.07 -2.77 21.57
CA LEU A 101 -7.63 -2.23 20.35
C LEU A 101 -8.41 -3.29 19.57
N THR A 102 -9.61 -2.91 19.15
CA THR A 102 -10.51 -3.72 18.33
C THR A 102 -10.61 -3.14 16.92
N ARG A 103 -11.30 -3.86 16.01
CA ARG A 103 -11.60 -3.39 14.65
C ARG A 103 -12.11 -1.96 14.55
N ASP A 104 -12.84 -1.47 15.57
CA ASP A 104 -13.45 -0.13 15.58
C ASP A 104 -12.41 1.00 15.66
N ALA A 105 -11.17 0.68 16.01
CA ALA A 105 -10.06 1.63 15.98
C ALA A 105 -9.51 1.86 14.55
N ALA A 106 -9.87 1.01 13.57
CA ALA A 106 -9.53 1.19 12.17
C ALA A 106 -10.65 1.90 11.41
N LYS A 107 -10.29 2.48 10.26
CA LYS A 107 -11.20 3.10 9.31
C LYS A 107 -11.37 2.18 8.09
N PRO A 108 -12.59 2.03 7.55
CA PRO A 108 -12.78 1.37 6.27
C PRO A 108 -12.16 2.22 5.16
N VAL A 109 -11.51 1.55 4.21
CA VAL A 109 -10.86 2.17 3.04
C VAL A 109 -11.00 1.27 1.82
N LEU A 110 -10.73 1.82 0.64
CA LEU A 110 -10.54 1.05 -0.58
C LEU A 110 -9.06 1.02 -0.94
N VAL A 111 -8.57 -0.17 -1.25
CA VAL A 111 -7.19 -0.41 -1.71
C VAL A 111 -7.28 -1.03 -3.09
N GLY A 112 -7.02 -0.25 -4.13
CA GLY A 112 -7.22 -0.73 -5.50
C GLY A 112 -8.65 -1.13 -5.84
N GLY A 113 -9.63 -0.49 -5.18
CA GLY A 113 -11.06 -0.83 -5.29
C GLY A 113 -11.50 -2.04 -4.47
N ALA A 114 -10.60 -2.75 -3.77
CA ALA A 114 -10.96 -3.81 -2.82
C ALA A 114 -11.22 -3.22 -1.42
N GLU A 115 -12.16 -3.81 -0.69
CA GLU A 115 -12.42 -3.42 0.70
C GLU A 115 -11.20 -3.71 1.59
N GLY A 116 -10.88 -2.74 2.44
CA GLY A 116 -9.76 -2.82 3.35
C GLY A 116 -9.97 -2.04 4.64
N GLY A 117 -9.05 -2.26 5.58
CA GLY A 117 -8.94 -1.51 6.82
C GLY A 117 -7.67 -0.67 6.82
N ARG A 118 -7.77 0.54 7.38
CA ARG A 118 -6.65 1.44 7.63
C ARG A 118 -6.60 1.80 9.10
N TYR A 119 -5.45 1.60 9.74
CA TYR A 119 -5.20 2.09 11.08
C TYR A 119 -4.04 3.08 11.07
N GLU A 120 -4.16 4.16 11.82
CA GLU A 120 -3.11 5.15 11.97
C GLU A 120 -3.05 5.67 13.41
N ARG A 121 -1.86 5.61 14.02
CA ARG A 121 -1.63 6.17 15.35
C ARG A 121 -0.15 6.48 15.57
N LYS A 122 0.14 7.33 16.56
CA LYS A 122 1.46 7.43 17.17
C LYS A 122 1.65 6.29 18.19
N LEU A 123 2.70 5.49 18.01
CA LEU A 123 3.07 4.40 18.92
C LEU A 123 3.73 4.93 20.19
N ALA A 124 3.79 4.08 21.22
CA ALA A 124 4.43 4.42 22.51
C ALA A 124 5.91 4.82 22.38
N ASN A 125 6.62 4.28 21.38
CA ASN A 125 8.01 4.65 21.06
C ASN A 125 8.13 5.98 20.30
N GLY A 126 7.04 6.72 20.12
CA GLY A 126 7.01 8.03 19.46
C GLY A 126 6.92 7.98 17.93
N GLN A 127 7.03 6.81 17.30
CA GLN A 127 6.90 6.67 15.85
C GLN A 127 5.45 6.81 15.40
N ARG A 128 5.26 7.32 14.18
CA ARG A 128 3.99 7.22 13.45
C ARG A 128 3.89 5.81 12.87
N SER A 129 2.72 5.19 12.99
CA SER A 129 2.39 3.90 12.40
C SER A 129 1.15 4.05 11.53
N ILE A 130 1.23 3.58 10.29
CA ILE A 130 0.09 3.43 9.39
C ILE A 130 0.08 1.97 8.93
N SER A 131 -1.06 1.31 9.03
CA SER A 131 -1.24 -0.04 8.48
C SER A 131 -2.46 -0.09 7.58
N TYR A 132 -2.32 -0.87 6.52
CA TYR A 132 -3.37 -1.24 5.59
C TYR A 132 -3.50 -2.75 5.57
N VAL A 133 -4.73 -3.24 5.54
CA VAL A 133 -5.02 -4.63 5.18
C VAL A 133 -6.17 -4.63 4.18
N ALA A 134 -5.99 -5.30 3.06
CA ALA A 134 -7.00 -5.46 2.04
C ALA A 134 -7.07 -6.92 1.60
N VAL A 135 -8.27 -7.39 1.27
CA VAL A 135 -8.50 -8.75 0.81
C VAL A 135 -9.30 -8.71 -0.48
N LYS A 136 -8.83 -9.44 -1.50
CA LYS A 136 -9.52 -9.60 -2.78
C LYS A 136 -9.39 -11.06 -3.22
N ASP A 137 -10.51 -11.78 -3.32
CA ASP A 137 -10.56 -13.17 -3.80
C ASP A 137 -9.58 -14.11 -3.05
N GLY A 138 -9.51 -13.98 -1.72
CA GLY A 138 -8.57 -14.75 -0.88
C GLY A 138 -7.12 -14.24 -0.87
N HIS A 139 -6.79 -13.27 -1.72
CA HIS A 139 -5.48 -12.64 -1.76
C HIS A 139 -5.43 -11.47 -0.77
N ARG A 140 -4.44 -11.49 0.12
CA ARG A 140 -4.27 -10.50 1.18
C ARG A 140 -3.07 -9.62 0.87
N LEU A 141 -3.29 -8.31 0.93
CA LEU A 141 -2.25 -7.31 0.93
C LEU A 141 -2.22 -6.67 2.33
N ILE A 142 -1.07 -6.74 2.99
CA ILE A 142 -0.83 -6.11 4.29
C ILE A 142 0.33 -5.15 4.10
N VAL A 143 0.13 -3.88 4.45
CA VAL A 143 1.18 -2.87 4.41
C VAL A 143 1.32 -2.23 5.77
N LEU A 144 2.55 -2.11 6.25
CA LEU A 144 2.89 -1.46 7.50
C LEU A 144 3.97 -0.40 7.27
N LEU A 145 3.67 0.84 7.60
CA LEU A 145 4.56 1.99 7.50
C LEU A 145 4.89 2.46 8.91
N LYS A 146 6.17 2.46 9.30
CA LYS A 146 6.64 2.97 10.60
C LYS A 146 7.83 3.92 10.41
N ALA A 147 7.70 5.14 10.91
CA ALA A 147 8.80 6.11 10.87
C ALA A 147 8.62 7.22 11.94
N PRO A 148 9.64 8.06 12.18
CA PRO A 148 9.46 9.29 12.96
C PRO A 148 8.33 10.17 12.39
N PRO A 149 7.61 10.94 13.22
CA PRO A 149 6.40 11.66 12.79
C PRO A 149 6.66 12.97 12.04
N GLY A 150 7.89 13.48 12.02
CA GLY A 150 8.27 14.73 11.37
C GLY A 150 8.79 14.55 9.94
N SER A 151 8.91 15.64 9.19
CA SER A 151 9.56 15.62 7.88
C SER A 151 11.05 15.27 7.99
N PRO A 152 11.62 14.59 6.99
CA PRO A 152 11.01 14.18 5.72
C PRO A 152 10.21 12.86 5.79
N TYR A 153 10.20 12.19 6.94
CA TYR A 153 9.54 10.88 7.10
C TYR A 153 8.03 10.93 6.93
N LYS A 154 7.41 11.98 7.48
CA LYS A 154 5.97 12.19 7.33
C LYS A 154 5.56 12.20 5.86
N ASP A 155 6.31 12.92 5.02
CA ASP A 155 5.99 13.11 3.61
C ASP A 155 6.21 11.82 2.82
N LEU A 156 7.26 11.06 3.13
CA LEU A 156 7.48 9.73 2.57
C LEU A 156 6.35 8.76 2.95
N MET A 157 5.96 8.71 4.23
CA MET A 157 4.85 7.86 4.67
C MET A 157 3.53 8.23 3.99
N ASP A 158 3.24 9.53 3.82
CA ASP A 158 2.01 9.99 3.17
C ASP A 158 1.98 9.62 1.68
N GLN A 159 3.11 9.73 0.99
CA GLN A 159 3.22 9.32 -0.41
C GLN A 159 3.10 7.80 -0.56
N PHE A 160 3.76 7.03 0.30
CA PHE A 160 3.66 5.57 0.32
C PHE A 160 2.21 5.13 0.57
N ALA A 161 1.54 5.74 1.55
CA ALA A 161 0.14 5.49 1.86
C ALA A 161 -0.79 5.73 0.66
N LYS A 162 -0.58 6.84 -0.09
CA LYS A 162 -1.30 7.11 -1.34
C LYS A 162 -1.04 6.05 -2.41
N GLY A 163 0.21 5.60 -2.55
CA GLY A 163 0.57 4.51 -3.44
C GLY A 163 -0.17 3.22 -3.12
N VAL A 164 -0.26 2.87 -1.83
CA VAL A 164 -0.99 1.69 -1.34
C VAL A 164 -2.48 1.79 -1.67
N GLU A 165 -3.12 2.93 -1.43
CA GLU A 165 -4.54 3.12 -1.78
C GLU A 165 -4.79 2.97 -3.30
N GLY A 166 -3.82 3.36 -4.12
CA GLY A 166 -3.81 3.17 -5.57
C GLY A 166 -3.32 1.81 -6.07
N PHE A 167 -3.23 0.77 -5.22
CA PHE A 167 -2.74 -0.56 -5.60
C PHE A 167 -3.46 -1.11 -6.84
N ALA A 168 -2.70 -1.52 -7.86
CA ALA A 168 -3.23 -2.14 -9.06
C ALA A 168 -3.23 -3.66 -8.91
N TRP A 169 -4.38 -4.24 -8.56
CA TRP A 169 -4.55 -5.69 -8.49
C TRP A 169 -4.39 -6.34 -9.87
N ALA A 170 -3.49 -7.30 -9.98
CA ALA A 170 -3.24 -8.14 -11.15
C ALA A 170 -3.41 -9.62 -10.78
N LEU A 171 -4.58 -9.97 -10.23
CA LEU A 171 -4.90 -11.34 -9.87
C LEU A 171 -5.17 -12.16 -11.13
N PRO A 172 -4.75 -13.44 -11.18
CA PRO A 172 -5.17 -14.34 -12.25
C PRO A 172 -6.70 -14.42 -12.27
N ALA A 173 -7.29 -14.50 -13.47
CA ALA A 173 -8.73 -14.68 -13.61
C ALA A 173 -9.16 -15.93 -12.83
N GLU A 174 -10.29 -15.82 -12.13
CA GLU A 174 -10.91 -16.95 -11.43
C GLU A 174 -10.97 -18.14 -12.39
N THR A 175 -10.22 -19.21 -12.11
CA THR A 175 -10.38 -20.44 -12.87
C THR A 175 -11.75 -20.97 -12.46
N ALA A 176 -12.76 -20.68 -13.27
CA ALA A 176 -14.11 -21.19 -13.08
C ALA A 176 -13.99 -22.68 -12.76
N ALA A 177 -14.39 -23.05 -11.54
CA ALA A 177 -14.38 -24.42 -11.09
C ALA A 177 -15.10 -25.25 -12.16
N SER A 178 -14.36 -26.19 -12.76
CA SER A 178 -14.86 -27.08 -13.79
C SER A 178 -16.17 -27.71 -13.31
N GLY A 179 -17.29 -27.21 -13.81
CA GLY A 179 -18.58 -27.86 -13.63
C GLY A 179 -18.50 -29.28 -14.21
N PRO A 180 -19.24 -30.25 -13.67
CA PRO A 180 -19.22 -31.60 -14.21
C PRO A 180 -19.67 -31.55 -15.68
N ALA A 181 -18.87 -32.15 -16.56
CA ALA A 181 -19.24 -32.36 -17.95
C ALA A 181 -20.52 -33.22 -18.02
N PRO A 182 -21.39 -32.99 -19.01
CA PRO A 182 -22.65 -33.73 -19.19
C PRO A 182 -22.44 -35.23 -19.41
#